data_AF-A0A3D1PSS6-F1
#
_entry.id   AF-A0A3D1PSS6-F1
#
_cell.length_a   1.000
_cell.length_b   1.000
_cell.length_c   1.000
_cell.angle_alpha   90.00
_cell.angle_beta   90.00
_cell.angle_gamma   90.00
#
_symmetry.space_group_name_H-M   'P 1'
#
loop_
_entity.id
_entity.type
_entity.pdbx_description
1 polymer ?
#
loop_
_entity_poly.entity_id
_entity_poly.type
_entity_poly.pdbx_seq_one_letter_code
_entity_poly.pdbx_strand_id
1 'polypeptide(L)'
;MNRLRTNWIWLPNWIPEDDSDACIVYFRKEMMVDDALPAKKEIKITADSRYKLYINGKFVQEGPQKPLDQKEWFVDTANAAPYLVPGANVVAVEVLRFAASQNDSLYRTNTPCLYIEDCTADNPSFAGKKRLEMHHKP
;
A
#
# COMPACT_ATOMS: atom_id res chain seq x y z
N MET A 1 -23.86 6.58 12.88
CA MET A 1 -23.41 6.26 11.50
C MET A 1 -22.30 5.21 11.57
N ASN A 2 -22.57 3.97 11.15
CA ASN A 2 -21.50 2.98 10.94
C ASN A 2 -20.78 3.31 9.62
N ARG A 3 -19.55 3.77 9.71
CA ARG A 3 -18.70 4.05 8.54
C ARG A 3 -18.14 2.71 8.05
N LEU A 4 -18.52 2.28 6.84
CA LEU A 4 -17.86 1.15 6.18
C LEU A 4 -16.36 1.47 6.11
N ARG A 5 -15.52 0.65 6.73
CA ARG A 5 -14.06 0.78 6.67
C ARG A 5 -13.58 -0.07 5.50
N THR A 6 -12.98 0.57 4.51
CA THR A 6 -12.28 -0.12 3.42
C THR A 6 -10.78 -0.02 3.67
N ASN A 7 -10.04 -1.05 3.23
CA ASN A 7 -8.57 -1.07 3.21
C ASN A 7 -8.00 -0.51 1.90
N TRP A 8 -8.88 -0.09 0.98
CA TRP A 8 -8.50 0.66 -0.22
C TRP A 8 -8.23 2.12 0.11
N ILE A 9 -7.07 2.60 -0.31
CA ILE A 9 -6.62 3.97 -0.12
C ILE A 9 -6.42 4.58 -1.52
N TRP A 10 -6.99 5.77 -1.70
CA TRP A 10 -6.95 6.53 -2.96
C TRP A 10 -6.32 7.89 -2.70
N LEU A 11 -5.83 8.52 -3.77
CA LEU A 11 -5.41 9.91 -3.72
C LEU A 11 -6.62 10.86 -3.79
N PRO A 12 -6.86 11.70 -2.77
CA PRO A 12 -8.07 12.52 -2.69
C PRO A 12 -8.17 13.62 -3.75
N ASN A 13 -7.03 14.02 -4.35
CA ASN A 13 -6.94 15.13 -5.29
C ASN A 13 -6.47 14.69 -6.68
N TRP A 14 -6.55 13.40 -7.01
CA TRP A 14 -6.12 12.91 -8.32
C TRP A 14 -7.09 13.38 -9.40
N ILE A 15 -6.55 14.07 -10.40
CA ILE A 15 -7.28 14.49 -11.60
C ILE A 15 -6.71 13.81 -12.85
N PRO A 16 -7.50 13.65 -13.93
CA PRO A 16 -7.04 12.97 -15.15
C PRO A 16 -5.73 13.54 -15.73
N GLU A 17 -5.50 14.83 -15.57
CA GLU A 17 -4.29 15.53 -16.04
C GLU A 17 -3.01 15.04 -15.35
N ASP A 18 -3.12 14.53 -14.12
CA ASP A 18 -2.01 13.93 -13.36
C ASP A 18 -1.55 12.59 -13.98
N ASP A 19 -2.36 11.97 -14.85
CA ASP A 19 -2.08 10.65 -15.46
C ASP A 19 -1.33 10.75 -16.81
N SER A 20 -0.75 11.92 -17.09
CA SER A 20 -0.01 12.21 -18.33
C SER A 20 1.35 11.51 -18.40
N ASP A 21 2.04 11.41 -17.26
CA ASP A 21 3.33 10.73 -17.12
C ASP A 21 3.33 9.73 -15.96
N ALA A 22 4.24 8.76 -16.02
CA ALA A 22 4.45 7.86 -14.89
C ALA A 22 4.96 8.63 -13.66
N CYS A 23 4.39 8.33 -12.49
CA CYS A 23 4.73 9.01 -11.25
C CYS A 23 4.82 8.02 -10.07
N ILE A 24 5.46 8.45 -8.99
CA ILE A 24 5.51 7.71 -7.73
C ILE A 24 4.59 8.38 -6.72
N VAL A 25 3.69 7.59 -6.16
CA VAL A 25 2.78 7.98 -5.08
C VAL A 25 3.22 7.34 -3.79
N TYR A 26 3.27 8.11 -2.70
CA TYR A 26 3.69 7.63 -1.40
C TYR A 26 2.51 7.47 -0.43
N PHE A 27 2.45 6.31 0.21
CA PHE A 27 1.55 6.03 1.33
C PHE A 27 2.38 5.77 2.58
N ARG A 28 2.01 6.38 3.71
CA ARG A 28 2.73 6.22 4.98
C ARG A 28 1.78 6.06 6.15
N LYS A 29 2.07 5.13 7.06
CA LYS A 29 1.28 4.93 8.26
C LYS A 29 2.13 4.57 9.46
N GLU A 30 1.83 5.21 10.58
CA GLU A 30 2.33 4.80 11.89
C GLU A 30 1.40 3.79 12.53
N MET A 31 1.97 2.76 13.14
CA MET A 31 1.25 1.75 13.91
C MET A 31 2.01 1.40 15.19
N MET A 32 1.27 0.98 16.22
CA MET A 32 1.84 0.50 17.47
C MET A 32 1.83 -1.03 17.46
N VAL A 33 2.92 -1.63 17.93
CA VAL A 33 3.06 -3.07 18.13
C VAL A 33 3.38 -3.30 19.60
N ASP A 34 2.71 -4.26 20.22
CA ASP A 34 2.95 -4.63 21.62
C ASP A 34 4.37 -5.16 21.83
N ASP A 35 4.83 -5.17 23.09
CA ASP A 35 6.18 -5.63 23.43
C ASP A 35 6.45 -7.09 23.01
N ALA A 36 5.41 -7.91 22.97
CA ALA A 36 5.46 -9.27 22.45
C ALA A 36 5.33 -9.27 20.92
N LEU A 37 6.47 -9.36 20.23
CA LEU A 37 6.47 -9.43 18.76
C LEU A 37 5.88 -10.75 18.25
N PRO A 38 5.05 -10.71 17.19
CA PRO A 38 4.49 -11.91 16.60
C PRO A 38 5.58 -12.70 15.85
N ALA A 39 5.56 -14.03 15.97
CA ALA A 39 6.46 -14.91 15.21
C ALA A 39 6.22 -14.84 13.69
N LYS A 40 4.98 -14.49 13.29
CA LYS A 40 4.56 -14.31 11.91
C LYS A 40 3.56 -13.15 11.83
N LYS A 41 3.71 -12.26 10.85
CA LYS A 41 2.78 -11.17 10.61
C LYS A 41 2.58 -11.01 9.12
N GLU A 42 1.47 -11.52 8.60
CA GLU A 42 1.17 -11.46 7.17
C GLU A 42 0.36 -10.22 6.83
N ILE A 43 0.79 -9.56 5.75
CA ILE A 43 0.13 -8.42 5.15
C ILE A 43 -0.26 -8.81 3.72
N LYS A 44 -1.53 -8.64 3.37
CA LYS A 44 -1.96 -8.65 1.96
C LYS A 44 -1.79 -7.27 1.37
N ILE A 45 -1.20 -7.19 0.19
CA ILE A 45 -0.93 -5.92 -0.47
C ILE A 45 -1.06 -6.04 -1.99
N THR A 46 -1.65 -5.01 -2.60
CA THR A 46 -1.63 -4.81 -4.06
C THR A 46 -1.75 -3.33 -4.37
N ALA A 47 -1.32 -2.92 -5.56
CA ALA A 47 -1.37 -1.52 -5.97
C ALA A 47 -1.57 -1.37 -7.46
N ASP A 48 -2.15 -0.24 -7.85
CA ASP A 48 -2.15 0.24 -9.23
C ASP A 48 -0.98 1.21 -9.46
N SER A 49 0.13 0.83 -10.08
CA SER A 49 0.33 -0.41 -10.87
C SER A 49 1.39 -1.34 -10.29
N ARG A 50 2.37 -0.79 -9.57
CA ARG A 50 3.44 -1.54 -8.89
C ARG A 50 3.73 -0.88 -7.55
N TYR A 51 4.14 -1.64 -6.55
CA TYR A 51 4.50 -1.13 -5.24
C TYR A 51 5.90 -1.60 -4.79
N LYS A 52 6.48 -0.83 -3.88
CA LYS A 52 7.55 -1.26 -2.97
C LYS A 52 7.10 -1.02 -1.53
N LEU A 53 7.18 -2.07 -0.70
CA LEU A 53 6.80 -2.04 0.71
C LEU A 53 8.04 -1.88 1.58
N TYR A 54 7.96 -0.94 2.52
CA TYR A 54 8.97 -0.66 3.51
C TYR A 54 8.37 -0.67 4.91
N ILE A 55 9.10 -1.24 5.87
CA ILE A 55 8.76 -1.19 7.30
C ILE A 55 9.98 -0.68 8.04
N ASN A 56 9.80 0.41 8.81
CA ASN A 56 10.88 1.09 9.53
C ASN A 56 12.07 1.44 8.62
N GLY A 57 11.78 1.86 7.38
CA GLY A 57 12.77 2.19 6.35
C GLY A 57 13.47 1.00 5.71
N LYS A 58 13.19 -0.24 6.14
CA LYS A 58 13.76 -1.46 5.54
C LYS A 58 12.84 -1.96 4.44
N PHE A 59 13.44 -2.29 3.29
CA PHE A 59 12.73 -2.93 2.17
C PHE A 59 12.21 -4.31 2.60
N VAL A 60 10.93 -4.58 2.29
CA VAL A 60 10.27 -5.85 2.58
C VAL A 60 10.07 -6.65 1.30
N GLN A 61 9.38 -6.07 0.32
CA GLN A 61 8.97 -6.72 -0.92
C GLN A 61 8.53 -5.68 -1.97
N GLU A 62 8.54 -6.08 -3.24
CA GLU A 62 7.90 -5.36 -4.35
C GLU A 62 6.86 -6.23 -5.06
N GLY A 63 5.89 -5.59 -5.73
CA GLY A 63 4.77 -6.28 -6.38
C GLY A 63 3.77 -5.32 -7.03
N PRO A 64 2.49 -5.69 -7.21
CA PRO A 64 2.05 -7.08 -7.29
C PRO A 64 2.68 -7.75 -8.51
N GLN A 65 2.74 -9.09 -8.58
CA GLN A 65 3.19 -9.77 -9.80
C GLN A 65 2.37 -9.32 -11.02
N LYS A 66 3.03 -9.18 -12.17
CA LYS A 66 2.35 -8.80 -13.41
C LYS A 66 1.46 -9.96 -13.86
N PRO A 67 0.16 -9.73 -14.10
CA PRO A 67 -0.69 -10.76 -14.65
C PRO A 67 -0.34 -11.07 -16.11
N LEU A 68 -0.58 -12.31 -16.55
CA LEU A 68 -0.32 -12.72 -17.93
C LEU A 68 -1.34 -12.12 -18.90
N ASP A 69 -2.55 -11.83 -18.43
CA ASP A 69 -3.59 -11.11 -19.17
C ASP A 69 -4.25 -10.03 -18.30
N GLN A 70 -5.09 -9.19 -18.91
CA GLN A 70 -5.76 -8.08 -18.21
C GLN A 70 -6.99 -8.51 -17.39
N LYS A 71 -7.27 -9.82 -17.24
CA LYS A 71 -8.45 -10.32 -16.53
C LYS A 71 -8.16 -10.66 -15.07
N GLU A 72 -6.89 -10.69 -14.68
CA GLU A 72 -6.45 -11.04 -13.33
C GLU A 72 -5.80 -9.84 -12.63
N TRP A 73 -6.03 -9.74 -11.31
CA TRP A 73 -5.39 -8.75 -10.45
C TRP A 73 -4.79 -9.46 -9.24
N PHE A 74 -3.46 -9.50 -9.15
CA PHE A 74 -2.76 -10.24 -8.11
C PHE A 74 -2.71 -9.45 -6.79
N VAL A 75 -2.83 -10.20 -5.69
CA VAL A 75 -2.61 -9.71 -4.33
C VAL A 75 -1.50 -10.54 -3.72
N ASP A 76 -0.45 -9.86 -3.28
CA ASP A 76 0.69 -10.53 -2.66
C ASP A 76 0.46 -10.71 -1.17
N THR A 77 1.19 -11.66 -0.57
CA THR A 77 1.31 -11.79 0.89
C THR A 77 2.77 -11.55 1.29
N ALA A 78 2.99 -10.55 2.14
CA ALA A 78 4.31 -10.19 2.67
C ALA A 78 4.40 -10.52 4.17
N ASN A 79 5.54 -11.03 4.63
CA ASN A 79 5.81 -11.25 6.05
C ASN A 79 6.49 -10.01 6.67
N ALA A 80 5.76 -9.28 7.51
CA ALA A 80 6.21 -8.09 8.20
C ALA A 80 6.99 -8.38 9.49
N ALA A 81 6.81 -9.55 10.11
CA ALA A 81 7.36 -9.86 11.44
C ALA A 81 8.87 -9.55 11.59
N PRO A 82 9.76 -9.86 10.61
CA PRO A 82 11.19 -9.58 10.75
C PRO A 82 11.57 -8.09 10.81
N TYR A 83 10.64 -7.20 10.48
CA TYR A 83 10.88 -5.76 10.33
C TYR A 83 10.26 -4.93 11.46
N LEU A 84 9.43 -5.56 12.30
CA LEU A 84 8.74 -4.90 13.41
C LEU A 84 9.63 -4.80 14.65
N VAL A 85 9.40 -3.74 15.42
CA VAL A 85 9.99 -3.52 16.74
C VAL A 85 8.89 -3.28 17.78
N PRO A 86 9.12 -3.54 19.08
CA PRO A 86 8.21 -3.08 20.13
C PRO A 86 7.93 -1.58 20.04
N GLY A 87 6.66 -1.20 20.22
CA GLY A 87 6.23 0.19 20.19
C GLY A 87 5.95 0.71 18.77
N ALA A 88 6.46 1.90 18.45
CA ALA A 88 6.11 2.62 17.24
C ALA A 88 6.82 2.06 15.99
N ASN A 89 6.03 1.77 14.96
CA ASN A 89 6.51 1.29 13.67
C ASN A 89 5.94 2.16 12.54
N VAL A 90 6.69 2.30 11.46
CA VAL A 90 6.27 3.03 10.26
C VAL A 90 6.21 2.07 9.09
N VAL A 91 5.03 1.98 8.47
CA VAL A 91 4.84 1.31 7.19
C VAL A 91 4.81 2.37 6.09
N ALA A 92 5.63 2.20 5.06
CA ALA A 92 5.64 3.07 3.89
C ALA A 92 5.50 2.22 2.63
N VAL A 93 4.73 2.72 1.67
CA VAL A 93 4.55 2.09 0.37
C VAL A 93 4.76 3.13 -0.71
N GLU A 94 5.69 2.84 -1.62
CA GLU A 94 5.87 3.59 -2.86
C GLU A 94 5.04 2.88 -3.92
N VAL A 95 4.15 3.59 -4.61
CA VAL A 95 3.35 3.06 -5.71
C VAL A 95 3.81 3.74 -6.99
N LEU A 96 4.39 2.98 -7.90
CA LEU A 96 4.65 3.41 -9.27
C LEU A 96 3.34 3.30 -10.05
N ARG A 97 2.83 4.46 -10.44
CA ARG A 97 1.70 4.64 -11.33
C ARG A 97 2.25 4.92 -12.72
N PHE A 98 1.95 4.08 -13.71
CA PHE A 98 2.26 4.41 -15.10
C PHE A 98 1.26 5.45 -15.62
N ALA A 99 1.51 6.09 -16.76
CA ALA A 99 0.50 6.87 -17.51
C ALA A 99 -0.29 5.96 -18.46
N ALA A 100 -1.56 6.27 -18.73
CA ALA A 100 -2.43 5.39 -19.52
C ALA A 100 -1.86 5.11 -20.92
N SER A 101 -1.15 6.08 -21.49
CA SER A 101 -0.48 6.00 -22.79
C SER A 101 0.83 5.22 -22.80
N GLN A 102 1.40 4.90 -21.63
CA GLN A 102 2.77 4.38 -21.54
C GLN A 102 2.84 2.86 -21.35
N ASN A 103 1.74 2.19 -21.00
CA ASN A 103 1.77 0.74 -20.76
C ASN A 103 0.40 0.06 -20.94
N ASP A 104 0.12 -0.37 -22.17
CA ASP A 104 -1.12 -1.10 -22.51
C ASP A 104 -1.20 -2.51 -21.92
N SER A 105 -0.10 -3.03 -21.35
CA SER A 105 -0.03 -4.41 -20.86
C SER A 105 -0.39 -4.57 -19.38
N LEU A 106 -0.81 -3.49 -18.70
CA LEU A 106 -1.21 -3.49 -17.29
C LEU A 106 -2.66 -3.04 -17.16
N TYR A 107 -3.48 -3.82 -16.44
CA TYR A 107 -4.82 -3.38 -16.05
C TYR A 107 -4.72 -2.23 -15.05
N ARG A 108 -5.63 -1.26 -15.17
CA ARG A 108 -5.59 -0.03 -14.39
C ARG A 108 -6.98 0.49 -14.06
N THR A 109 -7.02 1.19 -12.95
CA THR A 109 -8.13 2.00 -12.48
C THR A 109 -7.91 3.47 -12.86
N ASN A 110 -8.98 4.28 -12.80
CA ASN A 110 -8.92 5.71 -13.11
C ASN A 110 -8.15 6.52 -12.07
N THR A 111 -7.89 5.95 -10.89
CA THR A 111 -7.23 6.64 -9.77
C THR A 111 -6.24 5.71 -9.11
N PRO A 112 -4.98 6.14 -8.86
CA PRO A 112 -3.99 5.33 -8.18
C PRO A 112 -4.55 4.82 -6.86
N CYS A 113 -4.37 3.53 -6.63
CA CYS A 113 -4.94 2.87 -5.49
C CYS A 113 -3.96 1.89 -4.86
N LEU A 114 -4.04 1.83 -3.53
CA LEU A 114 -3.33 0.87 -2.70
C LEU A 114 -4.35 0.11 -1.89
N TYR A 115 -4.24 -1.22 -1.92
CA TYR A 115 -4.90 -2.09 -0.96
C TYR A 115 -3.86 -2.62 0.00
N ILE A 116 -4.09 -2.48 1.30
CA ILE A 116 -3.24 -3.10 2.32
C ILE A 116 -4.06 -3.58 3.52
N GLU A 117 -3.92 -4.86 3.84
CA GLU A 117 -4.69 -5.56 4.88
C GLU A 117 -3.72 -6.33 5.79
N ASP A 118 -3.93 -6.23 7.10
CA ASP A 118 -3.36 -7.16 8.07
C ASP A 118 -4.24 -8.40 8.16
N CYS A 119 -3.65 -9.59 7.98
CA CYS A 119 -4.37 -10.85 7.88
C CYS A 119 -4.68 -11.51 9.24
N THR A 120 -4.40 -10.85 10.37
CA THR A 120 -4.76 -11.37 11.69
C THR A 120 -6.29 -11.46 11.85
N ALA A 121 -6.77 -12.60 12.36
CA ALA A 121 -8.19 -13.01 12.40
C ALA A 121 -9.10 -12.10 13.23
N ASP A 122 -8.54 -11.16 14.00
CA ASP A 122 -9.27 -10.14 14.75
C ASP A 122 -8.64 -8.76 14.47
N ASN A 123 -9.12 -8.03 13.44
CA ASN A 123 -8.57 -6.71 13.13
C ASN A 123 -9.58 -5.57 13.37
N PRO A 124 -9.54 -4.92 14.56
CA PRO A 124 -10.07 -3.59 14.75
C PRO A 124 -8.97 -2.51 14.75
N SER A 125 -7.80 -2.63 14.12
CA SER A 125 -6.86 -1.49 14.09
C SER A 125 -5.84 -1.42 12.95
N PHE A 126 -6.32 -0.91 11.81
CA PHE A 126 -5.63 0.20 11.12
C PHE A 126 -6.10 1.57 11.66
N ALA A 127 -6.68 1.60 12.87
CA ALA A 127 -7.27 2.76 13.52
C ALA A 127 -6.22 3.62 14.25
N GLY A 128 -5.11 3.93 13.58
CA GLY A 128 -4.26 5.04 13.98
C GLY A 128 -4.92 6.34 13.57
N LYS A 129 -5.46 7.10 14.52
CA LYS A 129 -5.85 8.51 14.31
C LYS A 129 -4.58 9.32 14.05
N LYS A 130 -4.12 9.37 12.80
CA LYS A 130 -3.29 10.47 12.30
C LYS A 130 -3.40 10.52 10.78
N ARG A 131 -3.61 11.74 10.31
CA ARG A 131 -3.72 12.15 8.91
C ARG A 131 -2.50 11.62 8.14
N LEU A 132 -2.74 11.03 6.97
CA LEU A 132 -1.69 10.74 5.98
C LEU A 132 -1.01 12.08 5.65
N GLU A 133 0.20 12.27 6.12
CA GLU A 133 1.01 13.43 5.74
C GLU A 133 1.78 13.10 4.47
N MET A 134 1.62 13.97 3.48
CA MET A 134 2.20 13.85 2.15
C MET A 134 3.50 14.66 2.13
N HIS A 135 4.59 14.02 1.74
CA HIS A 135 5.82 14.71 1.40
C HIS A 135 6.05 14.57 -0.11
N HIS A 136 5.87 15.66 -0.85
CA HIS A 136 6.53 15.84 -2.13
C HIS A 136 7.98 16.27 -1.82
N LYS A 137 8.98 15.54 -2.31
CA LYS A 137 10.32 16.14 -2.45
C LYS A 137 10.38 16.87 -3.79
N PRO A 138 11.08 18.02 -3.85
CA PRO A 138 11.20 18.84 -5.05
C PRO A 138 11.96 18.12 -6.17
#